data_AF-A0A3B0TFQ6-F1
#
_entry.id   AF-A0A3B0TFQ6-F1
#
_cell.length_a   1.000
_cell.length_b   1.000
_cell.length_c   1.000
_cell.angle_alpha   90.00
_cell.angle_beta   90.00
_cell.angle_gamma   90.00
#
_symmetry.space_group_name_H-M   'P 1'
#
loop_
_entity.id
_entity.type
_entity.pdbx_description
1 polymer ?
#
loop_
_entity_poly.entity_id
_entity_poly.type
_entity_poly.pdbx_seq_one_letter_code
_entity_poly.pdbx_strand_id
1 'polypeptide(L)'
;MNFNTARQNMLLNQVRTWDFVSPENIKLMQKLQREEFVPVEHRKLAFSDFEIPLDHQEFMMKPILEGRILQALELTGTEKVLEIGTGSGYFTALLALSSQKVTSIDIYQDFIDSAIEK
;
A
#
# COMPACT_ATOMS: atom_id res chain seq x y z
N MET A 1 8.66 -4.54 18.77
CA MET A 1 7.44 -5.04 18.09
C MET A 1 7.91 -5.97 16.99
N ASN A 2 7.37 -7.19 16.88
CA ASN A 2 7.71 -8.07 15.76
C ASN A 2 6.85 -7.67 14.55
N PHE A 3 7.46 -7.01 13.57
CA PHE A 3 6.75 -6.47 12.41
C PHE A 3 6.13 -7.54 11.52
N ASN A 4 6.79 -8.70 11.37
CA ASN A 4 6.23 -9.83 10.63
C ASN A 4 4.94 -10.34 11.27
N THR A 5 4.93 -10.51 12.60
CA THR A 5 3.73 -10.92 13.34
C THR A 5 2.64 -9.84 13.27
N ALA A 6 3.01 -8.57 13.36
CA ALA A 6 2.05 -7.47 13.26
C ALA A 6 1.40 -7.39 11.87
N ARG A 7 2.18 -7.57 10.80
CA ARG A 7 1.68 -7.59 9.42
C ARG A 7 0.75 -8.77 9.17
N GLN A 8 1.12 -9.96 9.63
CA GLN A 8 0.26 -11.14 9.54
C GLN A 8 -1.05 -10.93 10.29
N ASN A 9 -1.00 -10.40 11.51
CA ASN A 9 -2.20 -10.14 12.32
C ASN A 9 -3.13 -9.10 11.69
N MET A 10 -2.59 -8.01 11.14
CA MET A 10 -3.36 -7.01 10.39
C MET A 10 -4.12 -7.68 9.23
N LEU A 11 -3.42 -8.48 8.43
CA LEU A 11 -4.03 -9.09 7.25
C LEU A 11 -5.06 -10.15 7.60
N LEU A 12 -4.82 -10.95 8.64
CA LEU A 12 -5.75 -11.99 9.07
C LEU A 12 -7.00 -11.42 9.77
N ASN A 13 -6.85 -10.37 10.57
CA ASN A 13 -7.93 -9.87 11.42
C ASN A 13 -8.69 -8.68 10.82
N GLN A 14 -8.06 -7.89 9.94
CA GLN A 14 -8.65 -6.66 9.40
C GLN A 14 -8.94 -6.76 7.90
N VAL A 15 -8.04 -7.38 7.11
CA VAL A 15 -8.21 -7.46 5.65
C VAL A 15 -8.96 -8.73 5.24
N ARG A 16 -8.62 -9.89 5.80
CA ARG A 16 -9.23 -11.18 5.49
C ARG A 16 -10.63 -11.35 6.08
N THR A 17 -10.96 -10.65 7.15
CA THR A 17 -12.32 -10.63 7.71
C THR A 17 -13.34 -10.03 6.74
N TRP A 18 -12.86 -9.38 5.68
CA TRP A 18 -13.66 -9.00 4.53
C TRP A 18 -13.48 -10.06 3.44
N ASP A 19 -14.51 -10.89 3.26
CA ASP A 19 -14.57 -12.05 2.35
C ASP A 19 -14.26 -11.76 0.86
N PHE A 20 -14.02 -10.50 0.51
CA PHE A 20 -13.86 -10.02 -0.86
C PHE A 20 -12.40 -9.86 -1.30
N VAL A 21 -11.42 -9.79 -0.39
CA VAL A 21 -10.01 -9.65 -0.80
C VAL A 21 -9.40 -11.01 -1.13
N SER A 22 -8.95 -11.19 -2.37
CA SER A 22 -8.40 -12.46 -2.83
C SER A 22 -7.15 -12.89 -2.03
N PRO A 23 -6.92 -14.20 -1.87
CA PRO A 23 -5.70 -14.71 -1.24
C PRO A 23 -4.41 -14.23 -1.92
N GLU A 24 -4.45 -13.97 -3.23
CA GLU A 24 -3.31 -13.45 -4.00
C GLU A 24 -2.99 -12.01 -3.61
N ASN A 25 -4.00 -11.15 -3.51
CA ASN A 25 -3.85 -9.77 -3.04
C ASN A 25 -3.32 -9.71 -1.60
N ILE A 26 -3.81 -10.58 -0.71
CA ILE A 26 -3.27 -10.69 0.65
C ILE A 26 -1.78 -11.07 0.64
N LYS A 27 -1.36 -12.02 -0.21
CA LYS A 27 0.06 -12.41 -0.32
C LYS A 27 0.93 -11.26 -0.82
N LEU A 28 0.45 -10.45 -1.76
CA LEU A 28 1.15 -9.26 -2.23
C LEU A 28 1.36 -8.25 -1.11
N MET A 29 0.31 -7.96 -0.34
CA MET A 29 0.38 -7.09 0.83
C MET A 29 1.28 -7.65 1.95
N GLN A 30 1.38 -8.98 2.09
CA GLN A 30 2.35 -9.62 3.01
C GLN A 30 3.79 -9.38 2.57
N LYS A 31 4.07 -9.49 1.26
CA LYS A 31 5.41 -9.39 0.70
C LYS A 31 6.00 -8.00 0.89
N LEU A 32 5.20 -6.95 0.71
CA LEU A 32 5.65 -5.58 0.89
C LEU A 32 5.71 -5.18 2.36
N GLN A 33 6.83 -4.56 2.74
CA GLN A 33 7.07 -4.06 4.08
C GLN A 33 6.41 -2.71 4.28
N ARG A 34 5.08 -2.71 4.47
CA ARG A 34 4.27 -1.49 4.63
C ARG A 34 4.90 -0.48 5.59
N GLU A 35 5.51 -0.94 6.68
CA GLU A 35 6.19 -0.10 7.67
C GLU A 35 7.39 0.70 7.14
N GLU A 36 8.00 0.27 6.03
CA GLU A 36 9.09 0.99 5.35
C GLU A 36 8.55 2.13 4.48
N PHE A 37 7.26 2.11 4.16
CA PHE A 37 6.60 3.17 3.39
C PHE A 37 6.05 4.28 4.29
N VAL A 38 5.90 4.02 5.59
CA VAL A 38 5.31 4.93 6.57
C VAL A 38 6.37 5.89 7.15
N PRO A 39 6.03 7.19 7.38
CA PRO A 39 6.91 8.10 8.10
C PRO A 39 7.41 7.52 9.42
N VAL A 40 8.67 7.79 9.77
CA VAL A 40 9.37 7.13 10.90
C VAL A 40 8.60 7.27 12.21
N GLU A 41 8.01 8.43 12.47
CA GLU A 41 7.21 8.73 13.66
C GLU A 41 5.91 7.92 13.75
N HIS A 42 5.36 7.50 12.61
CA HIS A 42 4.11 6.75 12.51
C HIS A 42 4.33 5.26 12.21
N ARG A 43 5.57 4.77 12.12
CA ARG A 43 5.89 3.38 11.76
C ARG A 43 5.15 2.32 12.60
N LYS A 44 4.87 2.61 13.87
CA LYS A 44 4.08 1.71 14.75
C LYS A 44 2.60 1.61 14.35
N LEU A 45 2.08 2.59 13.63
CA LEU A 45 0.71 2.65 13.12
C LEU A 45 0.55 1.97 11.75
N ALA A 46 1.63 1.49 11.14
CA ALA A 46 1.61 0.85 9.81
C ALA A 46 0.59 -0.29 9.68
N PHE A 47 0.24 -0.94 10.79
CA PHE A 47 -0.66 -2.10 10.85
C PHE A 47 -2.04 -1.80 11.44
N SER A 48 -2.33 -0.51 11.63
CA SER A 48 -3.62 -0.05 12.13
C SER A 48 -4.57 0.24 10.98
N ASP A 49 -5.87 0.09 11.20
CA ASP A 49 -6.91 0.43 10.22
C ASP A 49 -7.24 1.93 10.20
N PHE A 50 -6.18 2.75 10.24
CA PHE A 50 -6.23 4.20 10.20
C PHE A 50 -5.45 4.72 9.02
N GLU A 51 -5.89 5.88 8.54
CA GLU A 51 -5.09 6.68 7.63
C GLU A 51 -3.89 7.22 8.40
N ILE A 52 -2.73 7.21 7.75
CA ILE A 52 -1.50 7.68 8.37
C ILE A 52 -1.15 9.04 7.79
N PRO A 53 -1.01 10.09 8.63
CA PRO A 53 -0.60 11.40 8.14
C PRO A 53 0.71 11.33 7.37
N LEU A 54 0.75 12.02 6.24
CA LEU A 54 1.94 12.33 5.47
C LEU A 54 2.17 13.85 5.54
N ASP A 55 3.25 14.31 4.89
CA ASP A 55 3.46 15.74 4.69
C ASP A 55 2.35 16.36 3.82
N HIS A 56 2.35 17.68 3.70
CA HIS A 56 1.38 18.45 2.88
C HIS A 56 -0.10 18.23 3.24
N GLN A 57 -0.39 17.73 4.45
CA GLN A 57 -1.74 17.36 4.91
C GLN A 57 -2.38 16.22 4.10
N GLU A 58 -1.55 15.41 3.45
CA GLU A 58 -1.99 14.20 2.74
C GLU A 58 -1.98 12.99 3.68
N PHE A 59 -2.59 11.90 3.23
CA PHE A 59 -2.74 10.69 4.05
C PHE A 59 -2.42 9.42 3.27
N MET A 60 -1.66 8.52 3.90
CA MET A 60 -1.54 7.15 3.44
C MET A 60 -2.84 6.40 3.74
N MET A 61 -3.40 5.77 2.72
CA MET A 61 -4.65 5.01 2.81
C MET A 61 -4.58 3.89 3.84
N LYS A 62 -5.74 3.49 4.35
CA LYS A 62 -5.89 2.31 5.20
C LYS A 62 -5.53 1.03 4.43
N PRO A 63 -4.92 0.03 5.07
CA PRO A 63 -4.60 -1.25 4.43
C PRO A 63 -5.81 -1.90 3.75
N ILE A 64 -6.99 -1.83 4.38
CA ILE A 64 -8.21 -2.41 3.83
C ILE A 64 -8.65 -1.71 2.53
N LEU A 65 -8.48 -0.40 2.43
CA LEU A 65 -8.88 0.36 1.26
C LEU A 65 -8.00 0.01 0.07
N GLU A 66 -6.68 -0.06 0.27
CA GLU A 66 -5.72 -0.48 -0.75
C GLU A 66 -6.01 -1.90 -1.25
N GLY A 67 -6.28 -2.84 -0.34
CA GLY A 67 -6.64 -4.21 -0.70
C GLY A 67 -7.94 -4.29 -1.51
N ARG A 68 -8.93 -3.44 -1.21
CA ARG A 68 -10.19 -3.36 -1.97
C ARG A 68 -10.01 -2.75 -3.35
N ILE A 69 -9.22 -1.69 -3.47
CA ILE A 69 -8.92 -1.07 -4.76
C ILE A 69 -8.16 -2.08 -5.62
N LEU A 70 -7.13 -2.74 -5.07
CA LEU A 70 -6.35 -3.75 -5.78
C LEU A 70 -7.24 -4.90 -6.28
N GLN A 71 -8.19 -5.35 -5.46
CA GLN A 71 -9.18 -6.35 -5.87
C GLN A 71 -10.07 -5.88 -7.01
N ALA A 72 -10.58 -4.66 -6.93
CA ALA A 72 -11.51 -4.11 -7.92
C ALA A 72 -10.85 -3.83 -9.27
N LEU A 73 -9.53 -3.63 -9.30
CA LEU A 73 -8.77 -3.42 -10.54
C LEU A 73 -8.59 -4.69 -11.37
N GLU A 74 -8.77 -5.88 -10.76
CA GLU A 74 -8.67 -7.20 -11.43
C GLU A 74 -7.42 -7.34 -12.31
N LEU A 75 -6.28 -6.83 -11.84
CA LEU A 75 -5.03 -6.82 -12.60
C LEU A 75 -4.53 -8.24 -12.86
N THR A 76 -4.11 -8.50 -14.09
CA THR A 76 -3.61 -9.81 -14.55
C THR A 76 -2.09 -9.85 -14.71
N GLY A 77 -1.40 -8.73 -14.51
CA GLY A 77 0.04 -8.60 -14.72
C GLY A 77 0.42 -8.13 -16.13
N THR A 78 -0.56 -7.81 -16.98
CA THR A 78 -0.34 -7.38 -18.37
C THR A 78 -0.67 -5.90 -18.60
N GLU A 79 -1.33 -5.28 -17.64
CA GLU A 79 -1.87 -3.93 -17.74
C GLU A 79 -0.78 -2.86 -17.58
N LYS A 80 -1.05 -1.70 -18.19
CA LYS A 80 -0.29 -0.47 -17.95
C LYS A 80 -1.16 0.45 -17.12
N VAL A 81 -0.72 0.74 -15.90
CA VAL A 81 -1.48 1.48 -14.89
C VAL A 81 -0.97 2.91 -14.79
N LEU A 82 -1.90 3.87 -14.75
CA LEU A 82 -1.62 5.25 -14.33
C LEU A 82 -2.18 5.42 -12.92
N GLU A 83 -1.30 5.74 -11.98
CA GLU A 83 -1.66 6.13 -10.62
C GLU A 83 -1.52 7.65 -10.48
N ILE A 84 -2.51 8.28 -9.87
CA ILE A 84 -2.52 9.72 -9.59
C ILE A 84 -2.55 9.88 -8.05
N GLY A 85 -1.50 10.47 -7.50
CA GLY A 85 -1.22 10.52 -6.06
C GLY A 85 -0.29 9.37 -5.66
N THR A 86 1.01 9.56 -5.81
CA THR A 86 2.04 8.60 -5.36
C THR A 86 2.09 8.50 -3.84
N GLY A 87 1.99 9.65 -3.15
CA GLY A 87 2.02 9.74 -1.69
C GLY A 87 3.21 8.98 -1.10
N SER A 88 2.93 7.99 -0.24
CA SER A 88 3.96 7.16 0.40
C SER A 88 4.73 6.23 -0.54
N GLY A 89 4.21 5.96 -1.74
CA GLY A 89 4.73 4.97 -2.70
C GLY A 89 4.31 3.51 -2.45
N TYR A 90 3.61 3.22 -1.34
CA TYR A 90 3.22 1.83 -1.01
C TYR A 90 2.23 1.24 -2.02
N PHE A 91 1.20 2.01 -2.38
CA PHE A 91 0.20 1.54 -3.32
C PHE A 91 0.79 1.41 -4.74
N THR A 92 1.66 2.34 -5.14
CA THR A 92 2.50 2.22 -6.34
C THR A 92 3.25 0.89 -6.40
N ALA A 93 3.88 0.49 -5.29
CA ALA A 93 4.59 -0.78 -5.21
C ALA A 93 3.66 -1.99 -5.32
N LEU A 94 2.46 -1.94 -4.73
CA LEU A 94 1.44 -2.99 -4.89
C LEU A 94 1.00 -3.13 -6.35
N LEU A 95 0.73 -2.00 -7.02
CA LEU A 95 0.36 -1.97 -8.43
C LEU A 95 1.49 -2.51 -9.31
N ALA A 96 2.74 -2.17 -9.00
CA ALA A 96 3.92 -2.61 -9.75
C ALA A 96 4.16 -4.13 -9.64
N LEU A 97 3.81 -4.74 -8.51
CA LEU A 97 3.85 -6.20 -8.36
C LEU A 97 2.71 -6.93 -9.09
N SER A 98 1.67 -6.21 -9.51
CA SER A 98 0.42 -6.78 -10.03
C SER A 98 0.14 -6.42 -11.49
N SER A 99 0.99 -5.61 -12.12
CA SER A 99 0.81 -5.10 -13.49
C SER A 99 2.11 -5.14 -14.29
N GLN A 100 2.04 -4.90 -15.60
CA GLN A 100 3.23 -4.87 -16.45
C GLN A 100 4.05 -3.60 -16.22
N LYS A 101 3.37 -2.45 -16.05
CA LYS A 101 4.03 -1.16 -15.87
C LYS A 101 3.10 -0.21 -15.10
N VAL A 102 3.67 0.48 -14.12
CA VAL A 102 2.99 1.59 -13.44
C VAL A 102 3.67 2.90 -13.82
N THR A 103 2.87 3.91 -14.13
CA THR A 103 3.28 5.31 -14.15
C THR A 103 2.56 5.99 -13.00
N SER A 104 3.29 6.48 -12.01
CA SER A 104 2.73 7.20 -10.88
C SER A 104 3.09 8.67 -10.99
N ILE A 105 2.13 9.55 -10.71
CA ILE A 105 2.33 11.00 -10.70
C ILE A 105 1.85 11.58 -9.37
N ASP A 106 2.54 12.59 -8.89
CA ASP A 106 2.19 13.33 -7.69
C ASP A 106 2.38 14.84 -7.93
N ILE A 107 1.63 15.65 -7.19
CA ILE A 107 1.76 17.10 -7.22
C ILE A 107 2.94 17.59 -6.36
N TYR A 108 3.41 16.76 -5.43
CA TYR A 108 4.52 17.07 -4.53
C TYR A 108 5.78 16.28 -4.93
N GLN A 109 6.87 16.99 -5.22
CA GLN A 109 8.12 16.40 -5.71
C GLN A 109 8.81 15.50 -4.67
N ASP A 110 8.74 15.87 -3.40
CA ASP A 110 9.31 15.13 -2.28
C ASP A 110 8.66 13.75 -2.05
N PHE A 111 7.37 13.60 -2.39
CA PHE A 111 6.72 12.28 -2.44
C PHE A 111 7.27 11.40 -3.55
N ILE A 112 7.53 11.96 -4.74
CA ILE A 112 8.15 11.23 -5.84
C ILE A 112 9.56 10.78 -5.46
N ASP A 113 10.36 11.70 -4.93
CA ASP A 113 11.74 11.41 -4.55
C ASP A 113 11.79 10.31 -3.48
N SER A 114 10.95 10.43 -2.44
CA SER A 114 10.84 9.43 -1.37
C SER A 114 10.33 8.07 -1.84
N ALA A 115 9.46 8.03 -2.86
CA ALA A 115 8.93 6.79 -3.41
C ALA A 115 9.95 6.06 -4.29
N ILE A 116 10.82 6.78 -4.99
CA ILE A 116 11.88 6.21 -5.84
C ILE A 116 12.94 5.46 -5.00
N GLU A 117 13.15 5.87 -3.75
CA GLU A 117 14.12 5.23 -2.84
C GLU A 117 13.64 3.88 -2.25
N LYS A 118 12.37 3.52 -2.43
CA LYS A 118 11.73 2.33 -1.83
C LYS A 118 11.58 1.18 -2.81
#